data_AF-A0A9P9N1R1-F1
#
_entry.id   AF-A0A9P9N1R1-F1
#
_cell.length_a   1.000
_cell.length_b   1.000
_cell.length_c   1.000
_cell.angle_alpha   90.00
_cell.angle_beta   90.00
_cell.angle_gamma   90.00
#
_symmetry.space_group_name_H-M   'P 1'
#
loop_
_entity.id
_entity.type
_entity.pdbx_description
1 polymer ?
#
loop_
_entity_poly.entity_id
_entity_poly.type
_entity_poly.pdbx_seq_one_letter_code
_entity_poly.pdbx_strand_id
1 'polypeptide(L)'
;MSLPLLSRLPTELHLNIIFYLELRDKSVLASTSRHFRSIIPQPSHKDFLDAETSAWARDNHLYACRRCVRFRRFEEFADDMKKGKRCRSQIDANTRFCLKCGVEDKLYAPGTCLTILNKPHVLCRICGILTDLIGDQGACARCLPGPQRNHMRFTSPNGHEYEQDVDWARWPIWSPRNSQEFYGVWLDA
;
A
#
# COMPACT_ATOMS: atom_id res chain seq x y z
N MET A 1 -34.42 32.60 2.88
CA MET A 1 -33.13 31.87 2.90
C MET A 1 -32.48 32.04 1.53
N SER A 2 -31.35 32.72 1.45
CA SER A 2 -30.64 32.94 0.17
C SER A 2 -29.93 31.65 -0.25
N LEU A 3 -30.06 31.28 -1.53
CA LEU A 3 -29.25 30.21 -2.09
C LEU A 3 -27.78 30.66 -2.14
N PRO A 4 -26.82 29.79 -1.78
CA PRO A 4 -25.40 30.13 -1.86
C PRO A 4 -25.04 30.53 -3.29
N LEU A 5 -24.21 31.58 -3.43
CA LEU A 5 -23.86 32.20 -4.72
C LEU A 5 -23.42 31.18 -5.77
N LEU A 6 -22.65 30.17 -5.36
CA LEU A 6 -22.16 29.11 -6.25
C LEU A 6 -23.31 28.31 -6.87
N SER A 7 -24.41 28.05 -6.16
CA SER A 7 -25.56 27.30 -6.69
C SER A 7 -26.42 28.07 -7.68
N ARG A 8 -26.18 29.38 -7.84
CA ARG A 8 -26.91 30.24 -8.79
C ARG A 8 -26.23 30.34 -10.16
N LEU A 9 -25.01 29.82 -10.29
CA LEU A 9 -24.31 29.79 -11.57
C LEU A 9 -24.95 28.76 -12.51
N PRO A 10 -24.99 29.01 -13.82
CA PRO A 10 -25.32 28.00 -14.82
C PRO A 10 -24.40 26.77 -14.74
N THR A 11 -24.92 25.63 -15.17
CA THR A 11 -24.19 24.34 -15.10
C THR A 11 -22.89 24.37 -15.90
N GLU A 12 -22.84 25.12 -17.01
CA GLU A 12 -21.64 25.31 -17.83
C GLU A 12 -20.51 25.97 -17.04
N LEU A 13 -20.83 26.94 -16.17
CA LEU A 13 -19.84 27.57 -15.30
C LEU A 13 -19.41 26.61 -14.19
N HIS A 14 -20.30 25.78 -13.66
CA HIS A 14 -19.91 24.72 -12.72
C HIS A 14 -18.94 23.75 -13.37
N LEU A 15 -19.22 23.28 -14.59
CA LEU A 15 -18.35 22.35 -15.32
C LEU A 15 -16.97 22.98 -15.60
N ASN A 16 -16.93 24.26 -15.97
CA ASN A 16 -15.67 24.99 -16.12
C ASN A 16 -14.89 25.07 -14.81
N ILE A 17 -15.54 25.40 -13.69
CA ILE A 17 -14.88 25.42 -12.36
C ILE A 17 -14.35 24.02 -12.02
N ILE A 18 -15.18 22.99 -12.15
CA ILE A 18 -14.85 21.59 -11.87
C ILE A 18 -13.66 21.14 -12.70
N PHE A 19 -13.54 21.56 -13.97
CA PHE A 19 -12.44 21.19 -14.85
C PHE A 19 -11.07 21.51 -14.25
N TYR A 20 -10.95 22.68 -13.60
CA TYR A 20 -9.70 23.15 -12.98
C TYR A 20 -9.45 22.60 -11.56
N LEU A 21 -10.38 21.85 -10.97
CA LEU A 21 -10.20 21.29 -9.64
C LEU A 21 -9.33 20.02 -9.67
N GLU A 22 -8.48 19.88 -8.65
CA GLU A 22 -7.80 18.62 -8.39
C GLU A 22 -8.77 17.51 -7.98
N LEU A 23 -8.31 16.26 -8.05
CA LEU A 23 -9.12 15.09 -7.75
C LEU A 23 -9.73 15.15 -6.33
N ARG A 24 -8.96 15.62 -5.35
CA ARG A 24 -9.43 15.80 -3.97
C ARG A 24 -10.57 16.81 -3.91
N ASP A 25 -10.40 17.96 -4.53
CA ASP A 25 -11.37 19.06 -4.46
C ASP A 25 -12.66 18.71 -5.19
N LYS A 26 -12.58 17.97 -6.29
CA LYS A 26 -13.73 17.36 -6.96
C LYS A 26 -14.53 16.46 -6.02
N SER A 27 -13.84 15.59 -5.28
CA SER A 27 -14.47 14.69 -4.30
C SER A 27 -15.13 15.45 -3.15
N VAL A 28 -14.45 16.46 -2.61
CA VAL A 28 -15.00 17.33 -1.56
C VAL A 28 -16.23 18.07 -2.09
N LEU A 29 -16.16 18.69 -3.26
CA LEU A 29 -17.27 19.43 -3.86
C LEU A 29 -18.48 18.51 -4.11
N ALA A 30 -18.26 17.30 -4.65
CA ALA A 30 -19.31 16.30 -4.85
C ALA A 30 -19.98 15.87 -3.53
N SER A 31 -19.27 15.93 -2.40
CA SER A 31 -19.85 15.59 -1.10
C SER A 31 -20.75 16.68 -0.51
N THR A 32 -20.65 17.92 -0.99
CA THR A 32 -21.39 19.07 -0.44
C THR A 32 -22.83 19.19 -0.94
N SER A 33 -23.13 18.72 -2.16
CA SER A 33 -24.42 18.93 -2.81
C SER A 33 -24.78 17.78 -3.75
N ARG A 34 -26.07 17.43 -3.79
CA ARG A 34 -26.61 16.47 -4.77
C ARG A 34 -26.41 16.94 -6.21
N HIS A 35 -26.46 18.25 -6.47
CA HIS A 35 -26.20 18.84 -7.79
C HIS A 35 -24.77 18.54 -8.24
N PHE A 36 -23.77 18.94 -7.44
CA PHE A 36 -22.36 18.69 -7.75
C PHE A 36 -22.05 17.20 -7.86
N ARG A 37 -22.64 16.37 -6.99
CA ARG A 37 -22.51 14.92 -7.08
C ARG A 37 -23.01 14.34 -8.41
N SER A 38 -24.01 14.96 -9.03
CA SER A 38 -24.59 14.51 -10.30
C SER A 38 -23.79 14.95 -11.53
N ILE A 39 -23.12 16.11 -11.46
CA ILE A 39 -22.36 16.67 -12.59
C ILE A 39 -20.85 16.36 -12.53
N ILE A 40 -20.32 15.99 -11.36
CA ILE A 40 -18.93 15.57 -11.21
C ILE A 40 -18.84 14.07 -11.53
N PRO A 41 -18.10 13.67 -12.59
CA PRO A 41 -17.96 12.27 -12.95
C PRO A 41 -17.22 11.50 -11.84
N GLN A 42 -17.58 10.23 -11.66
CA GLN A 42 -16.84 9.33 -10.79
C GLN A 42 -15.42 9.16 -11.34
N PRO A 43 -14.37 9.39 -10.54
CA PRO A 43 -13.01 9.26 -11.03
C PRO A 43 -12.66 7.82 -11.40
N SER A 44 -11.98 7.66 -12.53
CA SER A 44 -11.41 6.41 -12.99
C SER A 44 -10.12 6.09 -12.23
N HIS A 45 -9.66 4.83 -12.32
CA HIS A 45 -8.35 4.46 -11.77
C HIS A 45 -7.19 5.24 -12.40
N LYS A 46 -7.32 5.58 -13.68
CA LYS A 46 -6.33 6.43 -14.37
C LYS A 46 -6.27 7.83 -13.74
N ASP A 47 -7.42 8.42 -13.40
CA ASP A 47 -7.45 9.73 -12.74
C ASP A 47 -6.74 9.69 -11.39
N PHE A 48 -6.89 8.60 -10.62
CA PHE A 48 -6.16 8.41 -9.38
C PHE A 48 -4.65 8.25 -9.60
N LEU A 49 -4.21 7.49 -10.61
CA LEU A 49 -2.79 7.33 -10.93
C LEU A 49 -2.15 8.65 -11.35
N ASP A 50 -2.81 9.39 -12.24
CA ASP A 50 -2.32 10.68 -12.73
C ASP A 50 -2.21 11.68 -11.55
N ALA A 51 -3.21 11.67 -10.64
CA ALA A 51 -3.23 12.51 -9.44
C ALA A 51 -2.21 12.14 -8.36
N GLU A 52 -1.53 10.98 -8.42
CA GLU A 52 -0.46 10.64 -7.46
C GLU A 52 0.74 11.60 -7.55
N THR A 53 0.90 12.25 -8.69
CA THR A 53 1.98 13.19 -8.94
C THR A 53 1.75 14.56 -8.29
N SER A 54 0.53 14.86 -7.85
CA SER A 54 0.22 16.14 -7.21
C SER A 54 0.96 16.29 -5.88
N ALA A 55 1.31 17.53 -5.51
CA ALA A 55 1.98 17.83 -4.24
C ALA A 55 1.20 17.26 -3.05
N TRP A 56 -0.13 17.45 -3.04
CA TRP A 56 -0.99 16.90 -2.00
C TRP A 56 -0.87 15.37 -1.85
N ALA A 57 -0.87 14.62 -2.96
CA ALA A 57 -0.75 13.17 -2.92
C ALA A 57 0.66 12.71 -2.55
N ARG A 58 1.70 13.49 -2.91
CA ARG A 58 3.09 13.25 -2.49
C ARG A 58 3.26 13.42 -0.99
N ASP A 59 2.82 14.55 -0.46
CA ASP A 59 2.99 14.92 0.96
C ASP A 59 2.22 13.99 1.90
N ASN A 60 1.10 13.45 1.43
CA ASN A 60 0.29 12.49 2.19
C ASN A 60 0.63 11.03 1.89
N HIS A 61 1.69 10.77 1.11
CA HIS A 61 2.14 9.44 0.70
C HIS A 61 1.00 8.55 0.15
N LEU A 62 0.19 9.11 -0.77
CA LEU A 62 -0.97 8.45 -1.33
C LEU A 62 -0.65 7.70 -2.63
N TYR A 63 -1.27 6.54 -2.76
CA TYR A 63 -1.15 5.62 -3.88
C TYR A 63 -2.51 5.09 -4.31
N ALA A 64 -2.71 4.95 -5.61
CA ALA A 64 -3.92 4.45 -6.24
C ALA A 64 -3.96 2.92 -6.16
N CYS A 65 -5.11 2.39 -5.74
CA CYS A 65 -5.40 0.97 -5.79
C CYS A 65 -6.30 0.66 -6.99
N ARG A 66 -5.87 -0.27 -7.85
CA ARG A 66 -6.62 -0.73 -9.03
C ARG A 66 -7.96 -1.36 -8.67
N ARG A 67 -8.04 -2.04 -7.54
CA ARG A 67 -9.21 -2.84 -7.15
C ARG A 67 -10.32 -1.96 -6.59
N CYS A 68 -10.02 -1.13 -5.58
CA CYS A 68 -11.04 -0.27 -4.97
C CYS A 68 -11.17 1.10 -5.63
N VAL A 69 -10.31 1.46 -6.60
CA VAL A 69 -10.32 2.74 -7.32
C VAL A 69 -10.36 3.93 -6.36
N ARG A 70 -9.43 3.94 -5.40
CA ARG A 70 -9.29 4.97 -4.36
C ARG A 70 -7.83 5.19 -4.02
N PHE A 71 -7.52 6.37 -3.50
CA PHE A 71 -6.27 6.57 -2.78
C PHE A 71 -6.23 5.78 -1.48
N ARG A 72 -5.05 5.25 -1.21
CA ARG A 72 -4.66 4.52 -0.01
C ARG A 72 -3.29 5.02 0.42
N ARG A 73 -3.02 4.98 1.72
CA ARG A 73 -1.72 5.38 2.24
C ARG A 73 -0.66 4.36 1.85
N PHE A 74 0.58 4.82 1.80
CA PHE A 74 1.74 3.99 1.49
C PHE A 74 1.86 2.74 2.38
N GLU A 75 1.47 2.83 3.65
CA GLU A 75 1.50 1.70 4.60
C GLU A 75 0.40 0.66 4.31
N GLU A 76 -0.63 1.01 3.53
CA GLU A 76 -1.71 0.09 3.14
C GLU A 76 -1.33 -0.80 1.94
N PHE A 77 -0.07 -0.78 1.49
CA PHE A 77 0.45 -1.62 0.41
C PHE A 77 1.61 -2.49 0.89
N ALA A 78 1.72 -3.70 0.34
CA ALA A 78 2.93 -4.50 0.48
C ALA A 78 4.12 -3.79 -0.19
N ASP A 79 5.33 -4.02 0.30
CA ASP A 79 6.53 -3.33 -0.18
C ASP A 79 6.83 -3.61 -1.66
N ASP A 80 6.50 -4.83 -2.11
CA ASP A 80 6.60 -5.22 -3.52
C ASP A 80 5.61 -4.48 -4.44
N MET A 81 4.55 -3.89 -3.87
CA MET A 81 3.58 -3.08 -4.60
C MET A 81 4.01 -1.62 -4.71
N LYS A 82 5.12 -1.21 -4.11
CA LYS A 82 5.54 0.20 -4.05
C LYS A 82 7.00 0.42 -4.47
N LYS A 83 7.66 -0.63 -4.97
CA LYS A 83 9.06 -0.61 -5.44
C LYS A 83 9.18 -1.00 -6.92
N GLY A 84 10.35 -0.71 -7.51
CA GLY A 84 10.68 -1.04 -8.89
C GLY A 84 9.63 -0.50 -9.87
N LYS A 85 9.21 -1.33 -10.84
CA LYS A 85 8.23 -0.97 -11.86
C LYS A 85 6.84 -0.58 -11.32
N ARG A 86 6.55 -0.88 -10.06
CA ARG A 86 5.29 -0.51 -9.39
C ARG A 86 5.40 0.77 -8.58
N CYS A 87 6.57 1.40 -8.48
CA CYS A 87 6.66 2.68 -7.81
C CYS A 87 5.91 3.77 -8.60
N ARG A 88 5.79 4.97 -8.02
CA ARG A 88 5.03 6.07 -8.61
C ARG A 88 5.55 6.40 -10.03
N SER A 89 4.62 6.69 -10.93
CA SER A 89 4.89 7.05 -12.34
C SER A 89 5.59 5.97 -13.18
N GLN A 90 5.70 4.73 -12.68
CA GLN A 90 6.30 3.63 -13.43
C GLN A 90 5.25 2.78 -14.17
N ILE A 91 5.72 1.99 -15.12
CA ILE A 91 4.89 1.23 -16.07
C ILE A 91 3.89 0.27 -15.42
N ASP A 92 4.25 -0.34 -14.28
CA ASP A 92 3.39 -1.30 -13.57
C ASP A 92 2.70 -0.66 -12.35
N ALA A 93 2.77 0.67 -12.18
CA ALA A 93 2.06 1.40 -11.13
C ALA A 93 0.55 1.14 -11.18
N ASN A 94 0.01 0.96 -12.39
CA ASN A 94 -1.39 0.63 -12.62
C ASN A 94 -1.79 -0.79 -12.15
N THR A 95 -0.84 -1.65 -11.81
CA THR A 95 -1.10 -3.01 -11.32
C THR A 95 -1.25 -3.10 -9.81
N ARG A 96 -0.98 -2.00 -9.09
CA ARG A 96 -1.01 -1.97 -7.63
C ARG A 96 -2.39 -2.23 -7.05
N PHE A 97 -2.39 -2.88 -5.90
CA PHE A 97 -3.57 -3.04 -5.07
C PHE A 97 -3.18 -2.99 -3.60
N CYS A 98 -4.06 -2.43 -2.77
CA CYS A 98 -3.81 -2.35 -1.34
C CYS A 98 -3.97 -3.71 -0.67
N LEU A 99 -3.38 -3.86 0.53
CA LEU A 99 -3.42 -5.07 1.34
C LEU A 99 -4.85 -5.56 1.57
N LYS A 100 -5.77 -4.64 1.87
CA LYS A 100 -7.18 -4.95 2.08
C LYS A 100 -7.79 -5.66 0.87
N CYS A 101 -7.67 -5.05 -0.32
CA CYS A 101 -8.16 -5.67 -1.55
C CYS A 101 -7.41 -6.97 -1.87
N GLY A 102 -6.10 -7.03 -1.61
CA GLY A 102 -5.32 -8.23 -1.83
C GLY A 102 -5.81 -9.44 -1.02
N VAL A 103 -6.24 -9.20 0.22
CA VAL A 103 -6.80 -10.23 1.11
C VAL A 103 -8.26 -10.53 0.76
N GLU A 104 -9.12 -9.52 0.66
CA GLU A 104 -10.56 -9.69 0.41
C GLU A 104 -10.85 -10.32 -0.96
N ASP A 105 -10.10 -9.92 -2.00
CA ASP A 105 -10.25 -10.45 -3.35
C ASP A 105 -9.41 -11.72 -3.59
N LYS A 106 -8.74 -12.26 -2.55
CA LYS A 106 -7.89 -13.46 -2.62
C LYS A 106 -6.77 -13.37 -3.69
N LEU A 107 -6.20 -12.18 -3.86
CA LEU A 107 -5.06 -11.96 -4.77
C LEU A 107 -3.74 -12.45 -4.17
N TYR A 108 -3.67 -12.53 -2.84
CA TYR A 108 -2.60 -13.24 -2.14
C TYR A 108 -3.02 -14.68 -1.86
N ALA A 109 -2.18 -15.63 -2.24
CA ALA A 109 -2.43 -17.03 -1.92
C ALA A 109 -2.30 -17.25 -0.40
N PRO A 110 -3.17 -18.07 0.23
CA PRO A 110 -2.99 -18.43 1.63
C PRO A 110 -1.61 -19.06 1.87
N GLY A 111 -0.94 -18.66 2.94
CA GLY A 111 0.43 -19.04 3.26
C GLY A 111 1.51 -18.14 2.67
N THR A 112 1.14 -17.14 1.87
CA THR A 112 2.10 -16.18 1.32
C THR A 112 2.70 -15.31 2.41
N CYS A 113 4.02 -15.14 2.37
CA CYS A 113 4.73 -14.15 3.15
C CYS A 113 4.83 -12.84 2.37
N LEU A 114 4.44 -11.74 3.00
CA LEU A 114 4.48 -10.39 2.44
C LEU A 114 5.41 -9.54 3.29
N THR A 115 6.13 -8.62 2.66
CA THR A 115 6.86 -7.58 3.40
C THR A 115 6.01 -6.32 3.45
N ILE A 116 5.76 -5.81 4.65
CA ILE A 116 4.97 -4.60 4.89
C ILE A 116 5.80 -3.72 5.82
N LEU A 117 6.19 -2.54 5.35
CA LEU A 117 7.06 -1.62 6.11
C LEU A 117 8.35 -2.29 6.58
N ASN A 118 8.99 -3.03 5.67
CA ASN A 118 10.20 -3.82 5.90
C ASN A 118 10.06 -4.90 6.98
N LYS A 119 8.84 -5.24 7.40
CA LYS A 119 8.56 -6.31 8.35
C LYS A 119 7.87 -7.47 7.64
N PRO A 120 8.31 -8.72 7.87
CA PRO A 120 7.66 -9.87 7.30
C PRO A 120 6.30 -10.09 7.97
N HIS A 121 5.31 -10.43 7.16
CA HIS A 121 3.96 -10.79 7.57
C HIS A 121 3.57 -12.06 6.82
N VAL A 122 2.64 -12.84 7.36
CA VAL A 122 2.07 -14.02 6.72
C VAL A 122 0.56 -13.87 6.59
N LEU A 123 0.02 -14.16 5.41
CA LEU A 123 -1.41 -14.41 5.25
C LEU A 123 -1.66 -15.87 5.68
N CYS A 124 -2.09 -16.07 6.93
CA CYS A 124 -2.16 -17.42 7.51
C CYS A 124 -3.03 -18.35 6.67
N ARG A 125 -2.47 -19.49 6.25
CA ARG A 125 -3.22 -20.49 5.46
C ARG A 125 -4.38 -21.17 6.21
N ILE A 126 -4.39 -21.09 7.54
CA ILE A 126 -5.39 -21.76 8.41
C ILE A 126 -6.54 -20.80 8.73
N CYS A 127 -6.24 -19.62 9.29
CA CYS A 127 -7.27 -18.67 9.72
C CYS A 127 -7.53 -17.52 8.74
N GLY A 128 -6.74 -17.38 7.68
CA GLY A 128 -6.89 -16.30 6.68
C GLY A 128 -6.53 -14.91 7.20
N ILE A 129 -5.99 -14.79 8.41
CA ILE A 129 -5.59 -13.51 8.99
C ILE A 129 -4.17 -13.16 8.52
N LEU A 130 -4.02 -11.93 8.00
CA LEU A 130 -2.72 -11.33 7.73
C LEU A 130 -2.13 -10.79 9.05
N THR A 131 -0.94 -11.25 9.43
CA THR A 131 -0.29 -10.89 10.70
C THR A 131 1.22 -10.97 10.61
N ASP A 132 1.90 -10.20 11.45
CA ASP A 132 3.34 -10.25 11.72
C ASP A 132 3.76 -11.39 12.67
N LEU A 133 2.79 -12.06 13.31
CA LEU A 133 3.05 -13.24 14.15
C LEU A 133 3.27 -14.48 13.28
N ILE A 134 4.46 -14.60 12.70
CA ILE A 134 4.82 -15.69 11.79
C ILE A 134 5.02 -17.01 12.57
N GLY A 135 4.31 -18.05 12.13
CA GLY A 135 4.45 -19.41 12.63
C GLY A 135 5.26 -20.28 11.68
N ASP A 136 4.87 -21.54 11.53
CA ASP A 136 5.50 -22.48 10.58
C ASP A 136 4.63 -22.71 9.33
N GLN A 137 5.27 -23.14 8.23
CA GLN A 137 4.61 -23.59 7.00
C GLN A 137 3.53 -22.63 6.46
N GLY A 138 3.77 -21.32 6.48
CA GLY A 138 2.80 -20.31 6.01
C GLY A 138 1.58 -20.13 6.93
N ALA A 139 1.63 -20.60 8.17
CA ALA A 139 0.63 -20.28 9.18
C ALA A 139 1.15 -19.21 10.15
N CYS A 140 0.23 -18.54 10.85
CA CYS A 140 0.59 -17.66 11.95
C CYS A 140 0.92 -18.45 13.21
N ALA A 141 1.69 -17.84 14.12
CA ALA A 141 2.14 -18.46 15.37
C ALA A 141 1.00 -18.92 16.28
N ARG A 142 -0.21 -18.37 16.11
CA ARG A 142 -1.42 -18.81 16.83
C ARG A 142 -1.97 -20.13 16.31
N CYS A 143 -1.93 -20.36 15.00
CA CYS A 143 -2.50 -21.56 14.38
C CYS A 143 -1.49 -22.70 14.32
N LEU A 144 -0.23 -22.39 14.03
CA LEU A 144 0.87 -23.34 14.06
C LEU A 144 2.11 -22.61 14.56
N PRO A 145 2.41 -22.69 15.87
CA PRO A 145 3.61 -22.09 16.44
C PRO A 145 4.84 -22.55 15.66
N GLY A 146 5.69 -21.59 15.29
CA GLY A 146 7.01 -21.90 14.75
C GLY A 146 7.87 -22.63 15.78
N PRO A 147 8.97 -23.28 15.35
CA PRO A 147 9.98 -23.73 16.30
C PRO A 147 10.36 -22.53 17.18
N GLN A 148 10.31 -22.72 18.51
CA GLN A 148 10.79 -21.71 19.44
C GLN A 148 12.20 -21.33 18.98
N ARG A 149 12.43 -20.04 18.76
CA ARG A 149 13.78 -19.51 18.57
C ARG A 149 14.53 -19.77 19.88
N ASN A 150 15.09 -20.96 20.04
CA ASN A 150 16.10 -21.21 21.05
C ASN A 150 17.25 -20.30 20.67
N HIS A 151 17.43 -19.22 21.42
CA HIS A 151 18.69 -18.50 21.46
C HIS A 151 19.75 -19.52 21.92
N MET A 152 20.36 -20.21 20.95
CA MET A 152 21.50 -21.08 21.23
C MET A 152 22.62 -20.16 21.71
N ARG A 153 22.86 -20.15 23.03
CA ARG A 153 24.02 -19.51 23.63
C ARG A 153 25.26 -20.28 23.19
N PHE A 154 26.04 -19.70 22.28
CA PHE A 154 27.38 -20.19 21.98
C PHE A 154 28.36 -19.54 22.95
N THR A 155 28.93 -20.34 23.86
CA THR A 155 30.06 -19.93 24.68
C THR A 155 31.35 -20.08 23.88
N SER A 156 32.02 -18.95 23.62
CA SER A 156 33.37 -18.94 23.04
C SER A 156 34.38 -19.52 24.04
N PRO A 157 35.45 -20.22 23.60
CA PRO A 157 36.51 -20.72 24.49
C PRO A 157 37.20 -19.64 25.34
N ASN A 158 37.06 -18.36 24.96
CA ASN A 158 37.66 -17.22 25.63
C ASN A 158 36.67 -16.41 26.50
N GLY A 159 35.48 -16.93 26.81
CA GLY A 159 34.56 -16.32 27.79
C GLY A 159 33.87 -15.01 27.38
N HIS A 160 34.07 -14.54 26.15
CA HIS A 160 33.31 -13.41 25.62
C HIS A 160 31.96 -13.88 25.07
N GLU A 161 30.88 -13.45 25.73
CA GLU A 161 29.52 -13.53 25.22
C GLU A 161 29.35 -12.52 24.08
N TYR A 162 28.94 -13.00 22.90
CA TYR A 162 28.44 -12.14 21.84
C TYR A 162 27.04 -12.62 21.47
N GLU A 163 26.07 -11.70 21.45
CA GLU A 163 24.76 -11.94 20.86
C GLU A 163 24.90 -11.81 19.34
N GLN A 164 25.03 -12.94 18.65
CA GLN A 164 24.78 -12.98 17.21
C GLN A 164 23.31 -13.30 17.00
N ASP A 165 22.56 -12.32 16.50
CA ASP A 165 21.30 -12.57 15.80
C ASP A 165 21.63 -13.36 14.52
N VAL A 166 21.68 -14.69 14.63
CA VAL A 166 21.95 -15.57 13.50
C VAL A 166 20.71 -15.62 12.60
N ASP A 167 20.73 -14.65 11.70
CA ASP A 167 20.51 -14.70 10.25
C ASP A 167 19.27 -15.43 9.71
N TRP A 168 18.57 -14.73 8.82
CA TRP A 168 17.28 -15.09 8.24
C TRP A 168 17.39 -16.19 7.16
N ALA A 169 18.37 -17.07 7.29
CA ALA A 169 18.91 -17.92 6.24
C ALA A 169 18.37 -19.37 6.24
N ARG A 170 17.13 -19.61 6.69
CA ARG A 170 16.49 -20.93 6.52
C ARG A 170 15.08 -20.87 5.96
N TRP A 171 14.83 -19.98 5.01
CA TRP A 171 13.67 -20.09 4.14
C TRP A 171 14.13 -20.57 2.75
N PRO A 172 13.61 -21.71 2.24
CA PRO A 172 13.98 -22.17 0.92
C PRO A 172 13.45 -21.19 -0.12
N ILE A 173 14.42 -20.54 -0.77
CA ILE A 173 14.43 -19.95 -2.12
C ILE A 173 13.08 -19.99 -2.84
N TRP A 174 12.36 -18.87 -2.77
CA TRP A 174 11.69 -18.33 -3.94
C TRP A 174 12.36 -16.99 -4.26
N SER A 175 13.29 -17.01 -5.21
CA SER A 175 13.84 -15.80 -5.81
C SER A 175 12.75 -15.06 -6.60
N PRO A 176 12.81 -13.72 -6.59
CA PRO A 176 13.23 -13.10 -7.84
C PRO A 176 14.26 -11.99 -7.64
N ARG A 177 15.40 -12.17 -8.32
CA ARG A 177 16.32 -11.20 -8.94
C ARG A 177 16.66 -9.91 -8.16
N ASN A 178 17.95 -9.80 -7.85
CA ASN A 178 18.73 -8.58 -7.68
C ASN A 178 18.13 -7.51 -6.76
N SER A 179 18.33 -7.74 -5.47
CA SER A 179 18.38 -6.71 -4.43
C SER A 179 19.69 -5.92 -4.51
N GLN A 180 19.82 -5.01 -5.47
CA GLN A 180 20.75 -3.89 -5.41
C GLN A 180 20.02 -2.66 -5.96
N GLU A 181 20.24 -1.50 -5.34
CA GLU A 181 19.41 -0.26 -5.33
C GLU A 181 18.52 -0.23 -4.08
N PHE A 182 19.11 -0.15 -2.88
CA PHE A 182 19.61 1.11 -2.28
C PHE A 182 18.59 2.23 -2.45
N TYR A 183 18.01 2.66 -1.33
CA TYR A 183 17.18 3.85 -1.17
C TYR A 183 17.48 4.90 -2.24
N GLY A 184 16.63 4.95 -3.27
CA GLY A 184 16.62 6.05 -4.22
C GLY A 184 16.34 7.30 -3.42
N VAL A 185 17.38 8.10 -3.23
CA VAL A 185 17.34 9.44 -2.68
C VAL A 185 16.17 10.16 -3.35
N TRP A 186 15.19 10.57 -2.55
CA TRP A 186 14.20 11.54 -2.99
C TRP A 186 14.95 12.84 -3.22
N LEU A 187 15.35 13.09 -4.46
CA LEU A 187 15.79 14.41 -4.88
C LEU A 187 14.52 15.22 -5.14
N ASP A 188 14.30 16.19 -4.27
CA ASP A 188 13.38 17.29 -4.49
C ASP A 188 13.81 18.06 -5.75
N ALA A 189 12.91 18.08 -6.74
CA ALA A 189 12.88 19.02 -7.84
C ALA A 189 11.41 19.25 -8.20
#